data_AF-A0A1B0CFN1-F1
#
_entry.id   AF-A0A1B0CFN1-F1
#
_cell.length_a   1.000
_cell.length_b   1.000
_cell.length_c   1.000
_cell.angle_alpha   90.00
_cell.angle_beta   90.00
_cell.angle_gamma   90.00
#
_symmetry.space_group_name_H-M   'P 1'
#
loop_
_entity.id
_entity.type
_entity.pdbx_description
1 polymer ?
#
loop_
_entity_poly.entity_id
_entity_poly.type
_entity_poly.pdbx_seq_one_letter_code
_entity_poly.pdbx_strand_id
1 'polypeptide(L)'
;MAASDKEYKLREDFKKKAFEELREDDKIRTQALAQFREWIEKHPKIKRCRMDTNFLLRFLRTKKFSVPDAVELLKNYLTMRKLFPQFFDGLSLDDPVIKHLLTSGCIELL
;
A
#
# COMPACT_ATOMS: atom_id res chain seq x y z
N MET A 1 9.35 7.22 -13.92
CA MET A 1 9.64 5.87 -14.46
C MET A 1 8.60 4.92 -13.90
N ALA A 2 7.59 4.57 -14.70
CA ALA A 2 6.56 3.62 -14.29
C ALA A 2 7.24 2.29 -14.00
N ALA A 3 7.16 1.83 -12.75
CA ALA A 3 7.64 0.50 -12.39
C ALA A 3 6.86 -0.50 -13.25
N SER A 4 7.58 -1.26 -14.06
CA SER A 4 7.06 -2.33 -14.91
C SER A 4 6.15 -3.24 -14.07
N ASP A 5 4.85 -3.21 -14.39
CA ASP A 5 3.87 -4.18 -13.88
C ASP A 5 4.23 -5.54 -14.50
N LYS A 6 5.15 -6.26 -13.85
CA LYS A 6 5.40 -7.66 -14.18
C LYS A 6 4.11 -8.43 -13.89
N GLU A 7 3.54 -9.01 -14.93
CA GLU A 7 2.28 -9.74 -14.87
C GLU A 7 2.54 -11.14 -14.27
N TYR A 8 2.54 -11.21 -12.94
CA TYR A 8 2.61 -12.49 -12.23
C TYR A 8 1.23 -13.12 -12.21
N LYS A 9 1.05 -14.22 -12.96
CA LYS A 9 -0.19 -14.99 -12.93
C LYS A 9 -0.36 -15.65 -11.56
N LEU A 10 -1.29 -15.13 -10.77
CA LEU A 10 -1.60 -15.64 -9.44
C LEU A 10 -2.24 -17.05 -9.56
N ARG A 11 -1.80 -17.99 -8.72
CA ARG A 11 -2.41 -19.34 -8.63
C ARG A 11 -3.89 -19.22 -8.27
N GLU A 12 -4.71 -20.12 -8.80
CA GLU A 12 -6.17 -20.09 -8.59
C GLU A 12 -6.56 -20.19 -7.11
N ASP A 13 -5.83 -20.96 -6.31
CA ASP A 13 -6.07 -21.06 -4.86
C ASP A 13 -5.97 -19.70 -4.15
N PHE A 14 -5.01 -18.86 -4.57
CA PHE A 14 -4.86 -17.52 -4.01
C PHE A 14 -5.90 -16.55 -4.53
N LYS A 15 -6.37 -16.70 -5.76
CA LYS A 15 -7.50 -15.90 -6.27
C LYS A 15 -8.77 -16.22 -5.49
N LYS A 16 -9.05 -17.51 -5.26
CA LYS A 16 -10.18 -17.96 -4.45
C LYS A 16 -10.09 -17.40 -3.04
N LYS A 17 -8.91 -17.52 -2.39
CA LYS A 17 -8.68 -16.94 -1.06
C LYS A 17 -8.88 -15.43 -1.03
N ALA A 18 -8.37 -14.69 -2.02
CA ALA A 18 -8.53 -13.24 -2.11
C ALA A 18 -10.00 -12.83 -2.30
N PHE A 19 -10.76 -13.59 -3.09
CA PHE A 19 -12.20 -13.39 -3.23
C PHE A 19 -12.94 -13.63 -1.91
N GLU A 20 -12.69 -14.76 -1.24
CA GLU A 20 -13.38 -15.14 -0.01
C GLU A 20 -13.04 -14.21 1.18
N GLU A 21 -11.77 -13.87 1.36
CA GLU A 21 -11.31 -13.11 2.53
C GLU A 21 -11.37 -11.59 2.33
N LEU A 22 -11.11 -11.12 1.10
CA LEU A 22 -10.91 -9.70 0.78
C LEU A 22 -11.96 -9.15 -0.18
N ARG A 23 -12.82 -9.99 -0.77
CA ARG A 23 -13.77 -9.61 -1.84
C ARG A 23 -13.04 -9.08 -3.09
N GLU A 24 -11.82 -9.56 -3.32
CA GLU A 24 -11.02 -9.18 -4.49
C GLU A 24 -11.35 -10.10 -5.67
N ASP A 25 -11.87 -9.51 -6.75
CA ASP A 25 -11.88 -10.09 -8.10
C ASP A 25 -11.33 -9.07 -9.11
N ASP A 26 -11.10 -9.49 -10.36
CA ASP A 26 -10.48 -8.64 -11.39
C ASP A 26 -11.31 -7.37 -11.69
N LYS A 27 -12.64 -7.45 -11.59
CA LYS A 27 -13.55 -6.33 -11.86
C LYS A 27 -13.52 -5.32 -10.73
N ILE A 28 -13.74 -5.78 -9.49
CA ILE A 28 -13.67 -4.94 -8.28
C ILE A 28 -12.29 -4.31 -8.16
N ARG A 29 -11.23 -5.08 -8.44
CA ARG A 29 -9.86 -4.61 -8.41
C ARG A 29 -9.67 -3.41 -9.32
N THR A 30 -10.05 -3.55 -10.59
CA THR A 30 -9.90 -2.49 -11.60
C THR A 30 -10.73 -1.25 -11.25
N GLN A 31 -11.99 -1.46 -10.86
CA GLN A 31 -12.92 -0.38 -10.52
C GLN A 31 -12.47 0.39 -9.27
N ALA A 32 -12.15 -0.30 -8.18
CA ALA A 32 -11.72 0.31 -6.94
C ALA A 32 -10.39 1.07 -7.12
N LEU A 33 -9.47 0.52 -7.90
CA LEU A 33 -8.22 1.18 -8.27
C LEU A 33 -8.45 2.48 -9.03
N ALA A 34 -9.40 2.52 -9.97
CA ALA A 34 -9.74 3.74 -10.70
C ALA A 34 -10.36 4.79 -9.77
N GLN A 35 -11.39 4.41 -9.00
CA GLN A 35 -12.05 5.30 -8.04
C GLN A 35 -11.08 5.88 -7.02
N PHE A 36 -10.16 5.05 -6.53
CA PHE A 36 -9.19 5.49 -5.53
C PHE A 36 -8.18 6.48 -6.11
N ARG A 37 -7.73 6.27 -7.36
CA ARG A 37 -6.86 7.24 -8.04
C ARG A 37 -7.56 8.56 -8.30
N GLU A 38 -8.80 8.49 -8.80
CA GLU A 38 -9.63 9.67 -9.05
C GLU A 38 -9.83 10.48 -7.76
N TRP A 39 -10.10 9.81 -6.64
CA TRP A 39 -10.22 10.48 -5.34
C TRP A 39 -8.92 11.19 -4.94
N ILE A 40 -7.76 10.54 -5.10
CA ILE A 40 -6.45 11.12 -4.77
C ILE A 40 -6.19 12.37 -5.62
N GLU A 41 -6.45 12.33 -6.92
CA GLU A 41 -6.26 13.46 -7.84
C GLU A 41 -7.16 14.64 -7.52
N LYS A 42 -8.42 14.37 -7.13
CA LYS A 42 -9.39 15.41 -6.76
C LYS A 42 -9.15 15.99 -5.37
N HIS A 43 -8.32 15.37 -4.54
CA HIS A 43 -8.17 15.79 -3.16
C HIS A 43 -7.27 17.03 -3.01
N PRO A 44 -7.79 18.17 -2.54
CA PRO A 44 -7.09 19.47 -2.63
C PRO A 44 -5.81 19.57 -1.78
N LYS A 45 -5.66 18.71 -0.76
CA LYS A 45 -4.51 18.73 0.15
C LYS A 45 -3.40 17.76 -0.25
N ILE A 46 -3.66 16.81 -1.15
CA ILE A 46 -2.65 15.83 -1.59
C ILE A 46 -1.90 16.43 -2.78
N LYS A 47 -0.66 16.89 -2.54
CA LYS A 47 0.21 17.44 -3.59
C LYS A 47 1.05 16.37 -4.30
N ARG A 48 1.49 15.36 -3.54
CA ARG A 48 2.32 14.25 -4.02
C ARG A 48 1.89 12.98 -3.28
N CYS A 49 1.47 11.97 -4.03
CA CYS A 49 1.16 10.65 -3.51
C CYS A 49 1.63 9.59 -4.51
N ARG A 50 2.13 8.47 -4.01
CA ARG A 50 2.47 7.32 -4.83
C ARG A 50 1.16 6.65 -5.27
N MET A 51 1.02 6.32 -6.56
CA MET A 51 -0.26 5.85 -7.14
C MET A 51 -0.12 4.62 -8.05
N ASP A 52 1.03 3.92 -8.03
CA ASP A 52 1.15 2.63 -8.71
C ASP A 52 0.24 1.58 -8.07
N THR A 53 -0.14 0.61 -8.90
CA THR A 53 -1.09 -0.44 -8.55
C THR A 53 -0.68 -1.19 -7.28
N ASN A 54 0.57 -1.61 -7.18
CA ASN A 54 1.07 -2.39 -6.03
C ASN A 54 1.03 -1.60 -4.71
N PHE A 55 1.25 -0.29 -4.75
CA PHE A 55 1.12 0.56 -3.57
C PHE A 55 -0.34 0.71 -3.14
N LEU A 56 -1.24 1.07 -4.06
CA LEU A 56 -2.66 1.32 -3.74
C LEU A 56 -3.39 0.05 -3.30
N LEU A 57 -3.04 -1.10 -3.87
CA LEU A 57 -3.63 -2.38 -3.49
C LEU A 57 -3.40 -2.73 -2.02
N ARG A 58 -2.32 -2.26 -1.38
CA ARG A 58 -2.08 -2.51 0.04
C ARG A 58 -3.24 -1.98 0.88
N PHE A 59 -3.64 -0.74 0.63
CA PHE A 59 -4.74 -0.08 1.33
C PHE A 59 -6.10 -0.73 1.01
N LEU A 60 -6.36 -1.01 -0.28
CA LEU A 60 -7.61 -1.64 -0.72
C LEU A 60 -7.77 -3.04 -0.09
N ARG A 61 -6.71 -3.86 -0.09
CA ARG A 61 -6.73 -5.21 0.50
C ARG A 61 -6.90 -5.16 2.01
N THR A 62 -6.20 -4.26 2.72
CA THR A 62 -6.38 -4.08 4.17
C THR A 62 -7.84 -3.74 4.52
N LYS A 63 -8.56 -3.07 3.63
CA LYS A 63 -9.96 -2.66 3.83
C LYS A 63 -10.96 -3.47 3.01
N LYS A 64 -10.59 -4.68 2.55
CA LYS A 64 -11.47 -5.60 1.81
C LYS A 64 -12.22 -4.91 0.66
N PHE A 65 -11.49 -4.08 -0.07
CA PHE A 65 -11.96 -3.28 -1.21
C PHE A 65 -13.06 -2.25 -0.89
N SER A 66 -13.24 -1.87 0.37
CA SER A 66 -14.00 -0.66 0.75
C SER A 66 -13.18 0.59 0.41
N VAL A 67 -13.53 1.27 -0.69
CA VAL A 67 -12.84 2.51 -1.13
C VAL A 67 -12.90 3.62 -0.07
N PRO A 68 -14.04 3.91 0.58
CA PRO A 68 -14.09 4.94 1.63
C PRO A 68 -13.14 4.66 2.81
N ASP A 69 -13.07 3.40 3.26
CA ASP A 69 -12.17 3.04 4.37
C ASP A 69 -10.70 3.03 3.96
N ALA A 70 -10.42 2.64 2.71
CA ALA A 70 -9.07 2.68 2.15
C ALA A 70 -8.56 4.13 2.01
N VAL A 71 -9.45 5.04 1.64
CA VAL A 71 -9.18 6.49 1.61
C VAL A 71 -8.81 7.02 2.99
N GLU A 72 -9.57 6.65 4.03
CA GLU A 72 -9.25 7.08 5.39
C GLU A 72 -7.92 6.52 5.87
N LEU A 73 -7.64 5.26 5.55
CA LEU A 73 -6.35 4.63 5.84
C LEU A 73 -5.19 5.36 5.13
N LEU A 74 -5.36 5.75 3.87
CA LEU A 74 -4.35 6.51 3.12
C LEU A 74 -4.12 7.90 3.73
N LYS A 75 -5.18 8.60 4.14
CA LYS A 75 -5.06 9.89 4.83
C LYS A 75 -4.22 9.77 6.09
N ASN A 76 -4.49 8.76 6.91
CA ASN A 76 -3.73 8.49 8.14
C ASN A 76 -2.27 8.17 7.83
N TYR A 77 -2.02 7.32 6.82
CA TYR A 77 -0.66 7.01 6.37
C TYR A 77 0.12 8.26 5.93
N LEU A 78 -0.49 9.12 5.10
CA LEU A 78 0.15 10.35 4.63
C LEU A 78 0.38 11.34 5.78
N THR A 79 -0.55 11.41 6.72
CA THR A 79 -0.45 12.27 7.91
C THR A 79 0.70 11.83 8.81
N MET A 80 0.79 10.53 9.12
CA MET A 80 1.87 9.98 9.94
C MET A 80 3.24 10.21 9.31
N ARG A 81 3.37 10.03 7.99
CA ARG A 81 4.63 10.32 7.29
C ARG A 81 5.04 11.79 7.37
N LYS A 82 4.06 12.70 7.31
CA LYS A 82 4.32 14.13 7.41
C LYS A 82 4.64 14.58 8.84
N LEU A 83 3.97 13.99 9.84
CA LEU A 83 4.15 14.37 11.25
C LEU A 83 5.44 13.81 11.84
N PHE A 84 5.90 12.66 11.37
CA PHE A 84 7.06 11.98 11.92
C PHE A 84 8.12 11.61 10.87
N PRO A 85 8.66 12.59 10.12
CA PRO A 85 9.64 12.32 9.06
C PRO A 85 10.87 11.57 9.57
N GLN A 86 11.26 11.74 10.84
CA GLN A 86 12.39 11.04 11.47
C GLN A 86 12.27 9.51 11.46
N PHE A 87 11.06 8.96 11.32
CA PHE A 87 10.85 7.51 11.25
C PHE A 87 10.72 6.99 9.82
N PHE A 88 10.49 7.86 8.83
CA PHE A 88 10.10 7.44 7.48
C PHE A 88 11.04 7.95 6.38
N ASP A 89 11.76 9.04 6.61
CA ASP A 89 12.71 9.64 5.69
C ASP A 89 14.14 9.21 6.05
N GLY A 90 15.01 9.08 5.04
CA GLY A 90 16.41 8.74 5.27
C GLY A 90 16.69 7.32 5.77
N LEU A 91 15.70 6.42 5.72
CA LEU A 91 15.87 5.00 6.05
C LEU A 91 16.93 4.37 5.13
N SER A 92 18.11 4.11 5.69
CA SER A 92 19.20 3.43 5.01
C SER A 92 19.48 2.08 5.69
N LEU A 93 19.68 1.03 4.90
CA LEU A 93 20.10 -0.27 5.45
C LEU A 93 21.50 -0.21 6.09
N ASP A 94 22.28 0.81 5.74
CA ASP A 94 23.60 1.07 6.33
C ASP A 94 23.51 1.82 7.66
N ASP A 95 22.31 2.28 8.06
CA ASP A 95 22.12 2.88 9.37
C ASP A 95 22.43 1.83 10.45
N PRO A 96 23.42 2.06 11.32
CA PRO A 96 23.83 1.09 12.33
C PRO A 96 22.70 0.75 13.30
N VAL A 97 21.75 1.66 13.54
CA VAL A 97 20.56 1.40 14.37
C VAL A 97 19.63 0.42 13.66
N ILE A 98 19.36 0.63 12.37
CA ILE A 98 18.50 -0.27 11.57
C ILE A 98 19.14 -1.65 11.46
N LYS A 99 20.44 -1.68 11.14
CA LYS A 99 21.19 -2.94 11.06
C LYS A 99 21.16 -3.69 12.38
N HIS A 100 21.40 -3.01 13.50
CA HIS A 100 21.33 -3.59 14.82
C HIS A 100 19.94 -4.17 15.09
N LEU A 101 18.86 -3.41 14.88
CA LEU A 101 17.47 -3.87 15.10
C LEU A 101 17.12 -5.12 14.28
N LEU A 102 17.61 -5.23 13.04
CA LEU A 102 17.41 -6.39 12.18
C LEU A 102 18.22 -7.60 12.66
N THR A 103 19.46 -7.39 13.11
CA THR A 103 20.33 -8.49 13.59
C THR A 103 20.06 -8.92 15.03
N SER A 104 19.51 -8.06 15.87
CA SER A 104 19.28 -8.32 17.31
C SER A 104 18.07 -9.22 17.56
N GLY A 105 17.37 -9.68 16.52
CA GLY A 105 16.15 -10.50 16.63
C GLY A 105 14.94 -9.74 17.18
N CYS A 106 15.04 -8.41 17.33
CA CYS A 106 13.93 -7.58 17.79
C CYS A 106 12.83 -7.44 16.72
N ILE A 107 13.19 -7.63 15.45
CA ILE A 107 12.27 -7.62 14.31
C ILE A 107 12.60 -8.84 13.44
N GLU A 108 11.68 -9.79 13.35
CA GLU A 108 11.76 -10.90 12.40
C GLU A 108 10.91 -10.53 11.17
N LEU A 109 11.57 -10.39 10.01
CA LEU A 109 10.87 -10.16 8.75
C LEU A 109 10.35 -11.50 8.22
N LEU A 110 9.06 -11.77 8.42
CA LEU A 110 8.33 -12.92 7.88
C LEU A 110 8.09 -12.82 6.37
#